data_AF-A0A165UTP4-F1
#
_entry.id   AF-A0A165UTP4-F1
#
_cell.length_a   1.000
_cell.length_b   1.000
_cell.length_c   1.000
_cell.angle_alpha   90.00
_cell.angle_beta   90.00
_cell.angle_gamma   90.00
#
_symmetry.space_group_name_H-M   'P 1'
#
loop_
_entity.id
_entity.type
_entity.pdbx_description
1 polymer ?
#
loop_
_entity_poly.entity_id
_entity_poly.type
_entity_poly.pdbx_seq_one_letter_code
_entity_poly.pdbx_strand_id
1 'polypeptide(L)'
;MVDAGYLIHDSSLDERAQTWGEGLQFVPWAERETLPQDAIVLLWLGDEQIRDLAPLVMERNWAVGVLPHPDAHEACVTLGAKGDMATLVEHYRNCEPVQADALTCNGELVFSSVVIGRVLSLRPWDINSQHTATSFFRGALKGLGQLTLKPFRITTAKEQEINLAALGLVAVSQTRSSMVGRRFEDGAGASDGRASLLALAPRSILSYLWFMLRLALPGKVQFSRLPGYLGLIQSKSLHLDAPEGTEYLLDGKPVHGNDLELCVHEKSLRVLPGPAMRPRDEPSGNSSREVLRINHVPVDDAARAMQGKQLPMFNHASESEYRELFTSLRENATASSSFQVLMVLSVMLALTGLYANSAPVIIGAMILAPLMAPIISLAMGLARSEATLIRGSLRTLAIGVAWGLGCAILLAWVMPFDIATAEMQARMSPTLLDLMIAVISGIAGAYAHAKEEIAKSLAGVAIAVALVPPLSVAGIGLGWGDWNMASGALLLLTTNLVGIAVAASVTFLVLGFAPFERARKGLAASLFLVAVISVPLYVAFAHLVERSSLEERVPVGELQLLGRKVHVVRDRVNLGDPPVIAVVVSSREPLGNEHIDALKEIVSRSVGQEIELEAQLHIRR
;
A
#
# COMPACT_ATOMS: atom_id res chain seq x y z
N MET A 1 -60.08 -9.01 0.81
CA MET A 1 -59.76 -9.75 2.05
C MET A 1 -58.65 -10.70 1.67
N VAL A 2 -57.42 -10.45 2.13
CA VAL A 2 -56.30 -11.36 1.83
C VAL A 2 -56.48 -12.57 2.74
N ASP A 3 -56.52 -13.75 2.12
CA ASP A 3 -56.78 -15.06 2.72
C ASP A 3 -55.85 -15.36 3.91
N ALA A 4 -56.35 -16.17 4.84
CA ALA A 4 -55.69 -16.57 6.07
C ALA A 4 -54.24 -17.04 5.83
N GLY A 5 -53.28 -16.43 6.52
CA GLY A 5 -51.90 -16.89 6.53
C GLY A 5 -51.75 -18.18 7.34
N TYR A 6 -50.73 -18.98 7.03
CA TYR A 6 -50.42 -20.19 7.77
C TYR A 6 -49.20 -19.96 8.67
N LEU A 7 -49.15 -20.64 9.81
CA LEU A 7 -47.98 -20.66 10.69
C LEU A 7 -47.52 -22.11 10.84
N ILE A 8 -46.37 -22.45 10.24
CA ILE A 8 -45.71 -23.72 10.50
C ILE A 8 -44.91 -23.57 11.79
N HIS A 9 -45.12 -24.51 12.72
CA HIS A 9 -44.42 -24.49 13.99
C HIS A 9 -43.89 -25.87 14.39
N ASP A 10 -42.80 -25.86 15.13
CA ASP A 10 -42.32 -27.03 15.87
C ASP A 10 -43.02 -27.17 17.23
N SER A 11 -42.56 -28.13 18.05
CA SER A 11 -43.12 -28.40 19.37
C SER A 11 -42.77 -27.35 20.43
N SER A 12 -41.89 -26.38 20.12
CA SER A 12 -41.43 -25.38 21.10
C SER A 12 -42.38 -24.18 21.23
N LEU A 13 -43.36 -24.07 20.34
CA LEU A 13 -44.31 -22.96 20.32
C LEU A 13 -45.22 -22.97 21.56
N ASP A 14 -45.17 -21.89 22.34
CA ASP A 14 -45.97 -21.69 23.56
C ASP A 14 -47.47 -21.45 23.24
N GLU A 15 -48.37 -21.83 24.15
CA GLU A 15 -49.81 -21.61 24.04
C GLU A 15 -50.18 -20.11 23.93
N ARG A 16 -49.32 -19.23 24.45
CA ARG A 16 -49.41 -17.77 24.29
C ARG A 16 -49.35 -17.33 22.82
N ALA A 17 -48.95 -18.19 21.90
CA ALA A 17 -48.94 -17.89 20.47
C ALA A 17 -50.33 -17.54 19.91
N GLN A 18 -51.39 -18.05 20.54
CA GLN A 18 -52.77 -17.77 20.14
C GLN A 18 -53.15 -16.29 20.29
N THR A 19 -52.49 -15.52 21.18
CA THR A 19 -52.85 -14.11 21.43
C THR A 19 -52.38 -13.16 20.32
N TRP A 20 -51.32 -13.52 19.59
CA TRP A 20 -50.78 -12.71 18.49
C TRP A 20 -50.98 -13.37 17.12
N GLY A 21 -51.36 -14.63 17.09
CA GLY A 21 -51.64 -15.39 15.86
C GLY A 21 -53.09 -15.32 15.38
N GLU A 22 -53.92 -14.38 15.86
CA GLU A 22 -55.34 -14.30 15.49
C GLU A 22 -55.54 -14.19 13.97
N GLY A 23 -56.13 -15.21 13.34
CA GLY A 23 -56.33 -15.26 11.88
C GLY A 23 -55.21 -15.97 11.11
N LEU A 24 -54.23 -16.56 11.81
CA LEU A 24 -53.31 -17.54 11.25
C LEU A 24 -53.81 -18.97 11.52
N GLN A 25 -53.68 -19.85 10.54
CA GLN A 25 -53.89 -21.28 10.74
C GLN A 25 -52.58 -21.93 11.20
N PHE A 26 -52.58 -22.47 12.42
CA PHE A 26 -51.43 -23.16 13.00
C PHE A 26 -51.34 -24.57 12.39
N VAL A 27 -50.19 -24.88 11.80
CA VAL A 27 -49.91 -26.18 11.16
C VAL A 27 -48.66 -26.77 11.83
N PRO A 28 -48.76 -27.97 12.43
CA PRO A 28 -47.59 -28.62 13.02
C PRO A 28 -46.60 -29.04 11.94
N TRP A 29 -45.31 -29.06 12.25
CA TRP A 29 -44.23 -29.47 11.33
C TRP A 29 -44.48 -30.80 10.58
N ALA A 30 -45.16 -31.76 11.22
CA ALA A 30 -45.51 -33.04 10.62
C ALA A 30 -46.51 -32.90 9.44
N GLU A 31 -47.35 -31.87 9.45
CA GLU A 31 -48.41 -31.64 8.46
C GLU A 31 -48.03 -30.55 7.44
N ARG A 32 -46.76 -30.13 7.40
CA ARG A 32 -46.27 -29.04 6.53
C ARG A 32 -46.61 -29.22 5.05
N GLU A 33 -46.70 -30.46 4.55
CA GLU A 33 -47.00 -30.76 3.14
C GLU A 33 -48.48 -30.55 2.75
N THR A 34 -49.36 -30.35 3.73
CA THR A 34 -50.81 -30.19 3.49
C THR A 34 -51.22 -28.80 2.99
N LEU A 35 -50.28 -27.85 3.03
CA LEU A 35 -50.50 -26.45 2.67
C LEU A 35 -50.73 -26.27 1.15
N PRO A 36 -51.61 -25.35 0.75
CA PRO A 36 -51.90 -25.09 -0.67
C PRO A 36 -50.72 -24.41 -1.38
N GLN A 37 -50.70 -24.47 -2.71
CA GLN A 37 -49.74 -23.69 -3.52
C GLN A 37 -49.95 -22.19 -3.33
N ASP A 38 -48.89 -21.39 -3.51
CA ASP A 38 -48.90 -19.92 -3.38
C ASP A 38 -49.34 -19.37 -2.01
N ALA A 39 -49.32 -20.20 -0.96
CA ALA A 39 -49.67 -19.81 0.39
C ALA A 39 -48.71 -18.78 1.00
N ILE A 40 -49.22 -17.93 1.90
CA ILE A 40 -48.42 -17.09 2.78
C ILE A 40 -48.15 -17.88 4.07
N VAL A 41 -46.88 -18.13 4.36
CA VAL A 41 -46.47 -19.03 5.44
C VAL A 41 -45.48 -18.31 6.36
N LEU A 42 -45.80 -18.22 7.64
CA LEU A 42 -44.89 -17.80 8.70
C LEU A 42 -44.24 -19.03 9.33
N LEU A 43 -42.96 -18.93 9.68
CA LEU A 43 -42.17 -20.03 10.22
C LEU A 43 -41.75 -19.75 11.66
N TRP A 44 -42.16 -20.63 12.57
CA TRP A 44 -41.58 -20.80 13.90
C TRP A 44 -40.80 -22.12 13.91
N LEU A 45 -39.60 -22.09 13.36
CA LEU A 45 -38.78 -23.27 13.11
C LEU A 45 -37.31 -22.94 13.31
N GLY A 46 -36.49 -23.91 13.72
CA GLY A 46 -35.04 -23.75 13.77
C GLY A 46 -34.39 -23.71 12.37
N ASP A 47 -33.15 -23.23 12.27
CA ASP A 47 -32.43 -23.07 10.99
C ASP A 47 -32.37 -24.38 10.17
N GLU A 48 -32.27 -25.55 10.80
CA GLU A 48 -32.25 -26.86 10.10
C GLU A 48 -33.60 -27.20 9.46
N GLN A 49 -34.70 -27.04 10.21
CA GLN A 49 -36.04 -27.28 9.70
C GLN A 49 -36.38 -26.32 8.56
N ILE A 50 -35.91 -25.07 8.63
CA ILE A 50 -36.10 -24.11 7.54
C ILE A 50 -35.34 -24.58 6.28
N ARG A 51 -34.14 -25.15 6.41
CA ARG A 51 -33.42 -25.75 5.26
C ARG A 51 -34.15 -26.95 4.68
N ASP A 52 -34.65 -27.85 5.52
CA ASP A 52 -35.42 -29.02 5.07
C ASP A 52 -36.72 -28.62 4.36
N LEU A 53 -37.31 -27.48 4.75
CA LEU A 53 -38.52 -26.93 4.14
C LEU A 53 -38.25 -26.21 2.81
N ALA A 54 -37.02 -25.74 2.57
CA ALA A 54 -36.69 -24.89 1.43
C ALA A 54 -37.06 -25.49 0.06
N PRO A 55 -36.81 -26.79 -0.24
CA PRO A 55 -37.23 -27.39 -1.51
C PRO A 55 -38.74 -27.34 -1.72
N LEU A 56 -39.51 -27.60 -0.66
CA LEU A 56 -40.98 -27.57 -0.71
C LEU A 56 -41.51 -26.15 -0.91
N VAL A 57 -40.89 -25.16 -0.26
CA VAL A 57 -41.21 -23.73 -0.45
C VAL A 57 -41.01 -23.31 -1.89
N MET A 58 -39.90 -23.72 -2.50
CA MET A 58 -39.56 -23.43 -3.89
C MET A 58 -40.51 -24.13 -4.86
N GLU A 59 -40.86 -25.40 -4.61
CA GLU A 59 -41.79 -26.18 -5.45
C GLU A 59 -43.21 -25.62 -5.40
N ARG A 60 -43.69 -25.23 -4.21
CA ARG A 60 -45.06 -24.75 -3.97
C ARG A 60 -45.22 -23.24 -4.09
N ASN A 61 -44.13 -22.53 -4.36
CA ASN A 61 -44.07 -21.07 -4.54
C ASN A 61 -44.64 -20.27 -3.35
N TRP A 62 -44.38 -20.73 -2.12
CA TRP A 62 -44.88 -20.08 -0.90
C TRP A 62 -44.18 -18.75 -0.63
N ALA A 63 -44.94 -17.78 -0.10
CA ALA A 63 -44.41 -16.53 0.42
C ALA A 63 -44.07 -16.70 1.91
N VAL A 64 -42.77 -16.74 2.23
CA VAL A 64 -42.29 -17.18 3.54
C VAL A 64 -41.77 -16.02 4.40
N GLY A 65 -42.28 -15.90 5.63
CA GLY A 65 -41.73 -15.03 6.68
C GLY A 65 -41.20 -15.84 7.86
N VAL A 66 -40.14 -15.37 8.51
CA VAL A 66 -39.54 -16.07 9.67
C VAL A 66 -39.83 -15.30 10.94
N LEU A 67 -40.23 -16.03 11.99
CA LEU A 67 -40.42 -15.50 13.33
C LEU A 67 -39.18 -15.78 14.21
N PRO A 68 -38.87 -14.91 15.20
CA PRO A 68 -37.74 -15.07 16.11
C PRO A 68 -37.76 -16.36 16.94
N HIS A 69 -37.16 -17.43 16.41
CA HIS A 69 -37.00 -18.72 17.08
C HIS A 69 -35.58 -18.82 17.73
N PRO A 70 -35.43 -19.44 18.92
CA PRO A 70 -34.13 -19.58 19.60
C PRO A 70 -33.03 -20.19 18.74
N ASP A 71 -33.39 -21.18 17.92
CA ASP A 71 -32.48 -21.91 17.03
C ASP A 71 -32.50 -21.42 15.57
N ALA A 72 -33.10 -20.25 15.28
CA ALA A 72 -33.19 -19.69 13.91
C ALA A 72 -32.38 -18.40 13.75
N HIS A 73 -31.15 -18.39 14.27
CA HIS A 73 -30.35 -17.17 14.30
C HIS A 73 -30.03 -16.67 12.89
N GLU A 74 -29.61 -17.57 12.00
CA GLU A 74 -29.15 -17.20 10.65
C GLU A 74 -30.33 -16.82 9.75
N ALA A 75 -31.45 -17.54 9.82
CA ALA A 75 -32.66 -17.20 9.08
C ALA A 75 -33.27 -15.86 9.52
N CYS A 76 -33.33 -15.59 10.83
CA CYS A 76 -33.85 -14.32 11.35
C CYS A 76 -32.98 -13.14 10.95
N VAL A 77 -31.66 -13.29 11.03
CA VAL A 77 -30.70 -12.26 10.66
C VAL A 77 -30.73 -11.99 9.14
N THR A 78 -30.85 -13.05 8.33
CA THR A 78 -30.94 -12.99 6.87
C THR A 78 -32.22 -12.28 6.42
N LEU A 79 -33.36 -12.63 7.01
CA LEU A 79 -34.66 -12.05 6.66
C LEU A 79 -34.99 -10.76 7.43
N GLY A 80 -34.12 -10.30 8.33
CA GLY A 80 -34.34 -9.09 9.12
C GLY A 80 -35.51 -9.20 10.10
N ALA A 81 -35.85 -10.41 10.54
CA ALA A 81 -36.87 -10.69 11.54
C ALA A 81 -36.36 -10.25 12.93
N LYS A 82 -36.71 -9.02 13.33
CA LYS A 82 -36.32 -8.46 14.63
C LYS A 82 -37.48 -7.66 15.20
N GLY A 83 -37.87 -7.96 16.43
CA GLY A 83 -38.95 -7.25 17.12
C GLY A 83 -39.76 -8.18 18.01
N ASP A 84 -40.85 -7.67 18.54
CA ASP A 84 -41.86 -8.46 19.26
C ASP A 84 -42.76 -9.22 18.27
N MET A 85 -43.23 -10.39 18.67
CA MET A 85 -43.97 -11.32 17.81
C MET A 85 -45.23 -10.68 17.21
N ALA A 86 -46.01 -9.96 18.02
CA ALA A 86 -47.25 -9.33 17.56
C ALA A 86 -46.97 -8.27 16.48
N THR A 87 -45.97 -7.42 16.73
CA THR A 87 -45.56 -6.37 15.76
C THR A 87 -45.02 -6.95 14.46
N LEU A 88 -44.33 -8.09 14.53
CA LEU A 88 -43.74 -8.74 13.37
C LEU A 88 -44.80 -9.40 12.49
N VAL A 89 -45.78 -10.08 13.12
CA VAL A 89 -46.92 -10.67 12.41
C VAL A 89 -47.77 -9.59 11.75
N GLU A 90 -48.02 -8.47 12.43
CA GLU A 90 -48.73 -7.33 11.84
C GLU A 90 -47.96 -6.69 10.68
N HIS A 91 -46.64 -6.56 10.80
CA HIS A 91 -45.77 -6.13 9.70
C HIS A 91 -45.91 -7.05 8.48
N TYR A 92 -45.85 -8.37 8.69
CA TYR A 92 -45.97 -9.35 7.60
C TYR A 92 -47.34 -9.35 6.91
N ARG A 93 -48.43 -8.99 7.60
CA ARG A 93 -49.75 -8.85 6.97
C ARG A 93 -49.82 -7.70 5.97
N ASN A 94 -49.05 -6.65 6.22
CA ASN A 94 -49.03 -5.44 5.40
C ASN A 94 -47.85 -5.42 4.42
N CYS A 95 -47.02 -6.47 4.41
CA CYS A 95 -45.82 -6.55 3.61
C CYS A 95 -46.05 -7.35 2.32
N GLU A 96 -45.61 -6.81 1.19
CA GLU A 96 -45.63 -7.55 -0.06
C GLU A 96 -44.46 -8.56 -0.14
N PRO A 97 -44.68 -9.78 -0.64
CA PRO A 97 -43.61 -10.74 -0.88
C PRO A 97 -42.62 -10.25 -1.93
N VAL A 98 -41.33 -10.40 -1.66
CA VAL A 98 -40.23 -10.05 -2.58
C VAL A 98 -39.61 -11.33 -3.12
N GLN A 99 -39.26 -11.35 -4.41
CA GLN A 99 -38.48 -12.45 -4.98
C GLN A 99 -36.99 -12.30 -4.63
N ALA A 100 -36.41 -13.38 -4.11
CA ALA A 100 -35.00 -13.52 -3.80
C ALA A 100 -34.40 -14.72 -4.54
N ASP A 101 -33.09 -14.70 -4.79
CA ASP A 101 -32.43 -15.88 -5.32
C ASP A 101 -32.03 -16.79 -4.15
N ALA A 102 -32.14 -18.10 -4.36
CA ALA A 102 -31.67 -19.09 -3.38
C ALA A 102 -30.25 -19.52 -3.74
N LEU A 103 -29.31 -19.39 -2.80
CA LEU A 103 -28.01 -20.03 -2.91
C LEU A 103 -28.10 -21.40 -2.22
N THR A 104 -27.75 -22.46 -2.93
CA THR A 104 -27.66 -23.81 -2.38
C THR A 104 -26.21 -24.29 -2.38
N CYS A 105 -25.86 -25.11 -1.40
CA CYS A 105 -24.58 -25.81 -1.28
C CYS A 105 -24.88 -27.30 -1.17
N ASN A 106 -24.49 -28.11 -2.17
CA ASN A 106 -24.82 -29.54 -2.24
C ASN A 106 -26.33 -29.81 -2.07
N GLY A 107 -27.18 -28.90 -2.57
CA GLY A 107 -28.64 -28.98 -2.44
C GLY A 107 -29.24 -28.38 -1.15
N GLU A 108 -28.43 -28.05 -0.14
CA GLU A 108 -28.91 -27.39 1.08
C GLU A 108 -28.92 -25.86 0.94
N LEU A 109 -29.94 -25.19 1.48
CA LEU A 109 -30.06 -23.73 1.45
C LEU A 109 -28.98 -23.04 2.30
N VAL A 110 -28.33 -22.00 1.74
CA VAL A 110 -27.32 -21.16 2.41
C VAL A 110 -27.95 -19.82 2.82
N PHE A 111 -28.04 -19.55 4.12
CA PHE A 111 -28.60 -18.28 4.62
C PHE A 111 -27.61 -17.12 4.52
N SER A 112 -26.35 -17.38 4.91
CA SER A 112 -25.35 -16.36 5.22
C SER A 112 -24.06 -16.60 4.42
N SER A 113 -23.38 -17.72 4.65
CA SER A 113 -22.12 -18.00 3.97
C SER A 113 -21.66 -19.45 4.06
N VAL A 114 -20.90 -19.87 3.06
CA VAL A 114 -20.11 -21.12 3.08
C VAL A 114 -18.63 -20.74 3.21
N VAL A 115 -17.97 -21.18 4.27
CA VAL A 115 -16.55 -20.89 4.53
C VAL A 115 -15.74 -22.18 4.38
N ILE A 116 -14.83 -22.21 3.42
CA ILE A 116 -14.01 -23.38 3.10
C ILE A 116 -12.58 -23.12 3.55
N GLY A 117 -12.02 -24.02 4.37
CA GLY A 117 -10.66 -23.92 4.87
C GLY A 117 -10.51 -23.02 6.11
N ARG A 118 -9.30 -22.51 6.36
CA ARG A 118 -9.00 -21.65 7.51
C ARG A 118 -8.95 -20.20 7.07
N VAL A 119 -10.09 -19.70 6.59
CA VAL A 119 -10.26 -18.27 6.31
C VAL A 119 -10.42 -17.56 7.65
N LEU A 120 -9.29 -17.16 8.24
CA LEU A 120 -9.24 -16.49 9.54
C LEU A 120 -9.71 -17.39 10.68
N SER A 121 -9.50 -16.92 11.90
CA SER A 121 -10.29 -17.25 13.08
C SER A 121 -11.78 -16.87 12.91
N LEU A 122 -12.42 -17.27 11.80
CA LEU A 122 -13.86 -17.39 11.65
C LEU A 122 -14.35 -18.76 12.11
N ARG A 123 -13.44 -19.69 12.42
CA ARG A 123 -13.77 -20.81 13.31
C ARG A 123 -13.98 -20.24 14.70
N PRO A 124 -15.16 -20.40 15.31
CA PRO A 124 -15.31 -20.23 16.74
C PRO A 124 -14.32 -21.20 17.38
N TRP A 125 -13.31 -20.69 18.09
CA TRP A 125 -12.51 -21.57 18.95
C TRP A 125 -13.35 -22.04 20.16
N ASP A 126 -14.46 -21.33 20.39
CA ASP A 126 -15.47 -21.61 21.37
C ASP A 126 -16.81 -21.06 20.81
N ILE A 127 -17.81 -21.92 20.63
CA ILE A 127 -19.15 -21.54 20.11
C ILE A 127 -19.85 -20.60 21.11
N ASN A 128 -19.35 -20.51 22.35
CA ASN A 128 -20.04 -19.89 23.48
C ASN A 128 -19.49 -18.53 23.96
N SER A 129 -18.61 -17.85 23.22
CA SER A 129 -18.05 -16.56 23.69
C SER A 129 -18.17 -15.39 22.70
N GLN A 130 -18.70 -14.26 23.17
CA GLN A 130 -18.77 -13.00 22.42
C GLN A 130 -17.36 -12.38 22.33
N HIS A 131 -16.72 -12.45 21.16
CA HIS A 131 -15.37 -11.94 20.98
C HIS A 131 -15.32 -10.46 20.57
N THR A 132 -14.41 -9.71 21.22
CA THR A 132 -14.02 -8.33 20.87
C THR A 132 -12.88 -8.36 19.84
N ALA A 133 -12.76 -7.33 18.99
CA ALA A 133 -11.73 -7.23 17.93
C ALA A 133 -10.27 -7.49 18.41
N THR A 134 -9.99 -7.30 19.70
CA THR A 134 -8.66 -7.51 20.32
C THR A 134 -8.32 -8.99 20.55
N SER A 135 -9.30 -9.85 20.88
CA SER A 135 -9.06 -11.30 21.04
C SER A 135 -8.81 -11.96 19.69
N PHE A 136 -9.52 -11.49 18.65
CA PHE A 136 -9.34 -11.89 17.26
C PHE A 136 -7.92 -11.62 16.76
N PHE A 137 -7.40 -10.41 17.00
CA PHE A 137 -6.04 -10.05 16.56
C PHE A 137 -4.96 -10.86 17.29
N ARG A 138 -5.12 -11.13 18.60
CA ARG A 138 -4.20 -11.99 19.37
C ARG A 138 -4.19 -13.44 18.90
N GLY A 139 -5.34 -13.98 18.50
CA GLY A 139 -5.45 -15.33 17.92
C GLY A 139 -4.72 -15.43 16.58
N ALA A 140 -4.91 -14.45 15.70
CA ALA A 140 -4.25 -14.39 14.40
C ALA A 140 -2.71 -14.29 14.52
N LEU A 141 -2.20 -13.53 15.49
CA LEU A 141 -0.75 -13.39 15.73
C LEU A 141 -0.06 -14.69 16.16
N LYS A 142 -0.73 -15.57 16.91
CA LYS A 142 -0.16 -16.84 17.37
C LYS A 142 0.03 -17.88 16.26
N GLY A 143 -0.65 -17.73 15.12
CA GLY A 143 -0.65 -18.69 14.00
C GLY A 143 0.10 -18.26 12.75
N LEU A 144 0.75 -17.09 12.73
CA LEU A 144 1.34 -16.50 11.50
C LEU A 144 2.36 -17.40 10.80
N GLY A 145 3.17 -18.15 11.58
CA GLY A 145 4.19 -19.05 11.04
C GLY A 145 3.65 -20.37 10.47
N GLN A 146 2.36 -20.66 10.65
CA GLN A 146 1.71 -21.90 10.18
C GLN A 146 0.76 -21.66 9.00
N LEU A 147 0.71 -20.43 8.47
CA LEU A 147 -0.14 -20.09 7.33
C LEU A 147 0.41 -20.75 6.06
N THR A 148 -0.36 -21.67 5.50
CA THR A 148 -0.06 -22.37 4.24
C THR A 148 -1.25 -22.28 3.30
N LEU A 149 -0.99 -22.03 2.02
CA LEU A 149 -2.04 -22.05 1.00
C LEU A 149 -2.36 -23.49 0.62
N LYS A 150 -3.66 -23.81 0.58
CA LYS A 150 -4.19 -25.07 0.07
C LYS A 150 -4.62 -24.90 -1.39
N PRO A 151 -4.50 -25.96 -2.22
CA PRO A 151 -5.01 -25.91 -3.58
C PRO A 151 -6.53 -26.02 -3.57
N PHE A 152 -7.17 -25.36 -4.52
CA PHE A 152 -8.59 -25.49 -4.82
C PHE A 152 -8.75 -25.52 -6.33
N ARG A 153 -9.54 -26.48 -6.83
CA ARG A 153 -9.95 -26.50 -8.23
C ARG A 153 -11.39 -26.04 -8.31
N ILE A 154 -11.63 -25.03 -9.13
CA ILE A 154 -12.94 -24.39 -9.27
C ILE A 154 -13.37 -24.49 -10.72
N THR A 155 -14.56 -25.03 -10.94
CA THR A 155 -15.19 -25.08 -12.26
C THR A 155 -16.41 -24.16 -12.25
N THR A 156 -16.44 -23.23 -13.21
CA THR A 156 -17.54 -22.28 -13.38
C THR A 156 -18.65 -22.85 -14.26
N ALA A 157 -19.82 -22.20 -14.31
CA ALA A 157 -20.92 -22.58 -15.19
C ALA A 157 -20.57 -22.62 -16.70
N LYS A 158 -19.52 -21.91 -17.13
CA LYS A 158 -18.99 -21.97 -18.50
C LYS A 158 -17.90 -23.02 -18.72
N GLU A 159 -17.78 -24.00 -17.81
CA GLU A 159 -16.77 -25.06 -17.84
C GLU A 159 -15.32 -24.52 -17.80
N GLN A 160 -15.12 -23.28 -17.34
CA GLN A 160 -13.78 -22.76 -17.11
C GLN A 160 -13.24 -23.32 -15.80
N GLU A 161 -12.18 -24.12 -15.90
CA GLU A 161 -11.42 -24.63 -14.76
C GLU A 161 -10.37 -23.60 -14.29
N ILE A 162 -10.31 -23.39 -12.98
CA ILE A 162 -9.39 -22.47 -12.33
C ILE A 162 -8.72 -23.21 -11.17
N ASN A 163 -7.41 -23.45 -11.28
CA ASN A 163 -6.62 -24.02 -10.20
C ASN A 163 -5.99 -22.89 -9.39
N LEU A 164 -6.41 -22.67 -8.16
CA LEU A 164 -5.89 -21.59 -7.32
C LEU A 164 -5.33 -22.11 -6.00
N ALA A 165 -4.44 -21.33 -5.38
CA ALA A 165 -3.98 -21.59 -4.01
C ALA A 165 -4.48 -20.49 -3.06
N ALA A 166 -5.19 -20.86 -2.00
CA ALA A 166 -5.77 -19.91 -1.05
C ALA A 166 -5.62 -20.41 0.40
N LEU A 167 -5.66 -19.49 1.37
CA LEU A 167 -5.85 -19.85 2.79
C LEU A 167 -7.25 -20.42 3.01
N GLY A 168 -8.19 -19.94 2.22
CA GLY A 168 -9.49 -20.54 2.04
C GLY A 168 -10.42 -19.65 1.21
N LEU A 169 -11.67 -20.09 1.13
CA LEU A 169 -12.69 -19.51 0.27
C LEU A 169 -13.92 -19.15 1.11
N VAL A 170 -14.63 -18.10 0.72
CA VAL A 170 -15.91 -17.71 1.33
C VAL A 170 -16.91 -17.49 0.21
N ALA A 171 -17.92 -18.34 0.11
CA ALA A 171 -19.10 -18.06 -0.68
C ALA A 171 -20.06 -17.26 0.20
N VAL A 172 -20.52 -16.12 -0.29
CA VAL A 172 -21.41 -15.24 0.47
C VAL A 172 -22.80 -15.28 -0.16
N SER A 173 -23.81 -15.51 0.67
CA SER A 173 -25.22 -15.39 0.29
C SER A 173 -25.64 -13.91 0.30
N GLN A 174 -26.85 -13.59 -0.17
CA GLN A 174 -27.31 -12.25 -0.54
C GLN A 174 -27.34 -11.21 0.61
N THR A 175 -26.99 -11.60 1.85
CA THR A 175 -27.23 -10.80 3.05
C THR A 175 -25.98 -10.10 3.58
N ARG A 176 -26.11 -8.79 3.86
CA ARG A 176 -25.09 -7.94 4.50
C ARG A 176 -24.91 -8.24 6.02
N SER A 177 -25.36 -9.40 6.48
CA SER A 177 -25.39 -9.78 7.89
C SER A 177 -24.07 -10.33 8.40
N SER A 178 -23.34 -11.10 7.57
CA SER A 178 -22.04 -11.65 7.92
C SER A 178 -21.00 -10.54 8.13
N MET A 179 -20.00 -10.77 9.00
CA MET A 179 -18.90 -9.81 9.24
C MET A 179 -18.19 -9.41 7.94
N VAL A 180 -18.13 -10.34 6.98
CA VAL A 180 -17.67 -10.11 5.60
C VAL A 180 -18.68 -9.23 4.88
N GLY A 181 -19.97 -9.61 4.79
CA GLY A 181 -21.02 -8.83 4.12
C GLY A 181 -21.19 -7.38 4.60
N ARG A 182 -20.91 -7.08 5.87
CA ARG A 182 -20.93 -5.69 6.40
C ARG A 182 -19.79 -4.81 5.90
N ARG A 183 -18.66 -5.42 5.54
CA ARG A 183 -17.42 -4.73 5.16
C ARG A 183 -17.28 -4.52 3.65
N PHE A 184 -18.04 -5.23 2.82
CA PHE A 184 -17.99 -5.05 1.36
C PHE A 184 -19.25 -4.31 0.84
N GLU A 185 -19.05 -3.23 0.10
CA GLU A 185 -20.12 -2.27 -0.21
C GLU A 185 -20.92 -2.63 -1.48
N ASP A 186 -20.28 -3.22 -2.50
CA ASP A 186 -20.80 -3.24 -3.88
C ASP A 186 -20.93 -4.66 -4.49
N GLY A 187 -22.11 -5.28 -4.46
CA GLY A 187 -22.47 -6.27 -5.50
C GLY A 187 -22.15 -7.75 -5.30
N ALA A 188 -21.71 -8.21 -4.12
CA ALA A 188 -21.72 -9.67 -3.85
C ALA A 188 -23.11 -10.23 -3.51
N GLY A 189 -24.10 -9.35 -3.31
CA GLY A 189 -25.49 -9.70 -2.99
C GLY A 189 -26.52 -8.98 -3.86
N ALA A 190 -26.12 -8.44 -5.02
CA ALA A 190 -27.12 -8.09 -6.02
C ALA A 190 -27.77 -9.40 -6.48
N SER A 191 -29.11 -9.46 -6.52
CA SER A 191 -29.80 -10.59 -7.16
C SER A 191 -29.65 -10.46 -8.68
N ASP A 192 -28.43 -10.77 -9.08
CA ASP A 192 -27.88 -10.82 -10.42
C ASP A 192 -27.78 -12.29 -10.88
N GLY A 193 -28.37 -13.23 -10.12
CA GLY A 193 -28.36 -14.67 -10.43
C GLY A 193 -26.99 -15.34 -10.32
N ARG A 194 -26.08 -14.81 -9.49
CA ARG A 194 -24.68 -15.27 -9.42
C ARG A 194 -24.25 -15.53 -7.98
N ALA A 195 -23.59 -16.66 -7.75
CA ALA A 195 -22.88 -16.95 -6.51
C ALA A 195 -21.60 -16.12 -6.47
N SER A 196 -21.33 -15.45 -5.35
CA SER A 196 -20.10 -14.70 -5.14
C SER A 196 -19.14 -15.48 -4.26
N LEU A 197 -18.05 -15.95 -4.85
CA LEU A 197 -16.98 -16.67 -4.16
C LEU A 197 -15.76 -15.76 -4.02
N LEU A 198 -15.36 -15.55 -2.77
CA LEU A 198 -14.18 -14.78 -2.39
C LEU A 198 -13.04 -15.72 -2.01
N ALA A 199 -11.93 -15.63 -2.73
CA ALA A 199 -10.71 -16.37 -2.43
C ALA A 199 -9.74 -15.51 -1.64
N LEU A 200 -9.38 -15.93 -0.42
CA LEU A 200 -8.36 -15.26 0.39
C LEU A 200 -7.00 -15.91 0.15
N ALA A 201 -6.13 -15.25 -0.61
CA ALA A 201 -4.83 -15.78 -1.00
C ALA A 201 -3.71 -14.75 -0.82
N PRO A 202 -3.36 -14.39 0.42
CA PRO A 202 -2.20 -13.54 0.68
C PRO A 202 -0.92 -14.24 0.21
N ARG A 203 -0.07 -13.51 -0.53
CA ARG A 203 1.25 -14.00 -0.95
C ARG A 203 2.34 -13.84 0.12
N SER A 204 2.04 -13.16 1.22
CA SER A 204 2.98 -12.94 2.33
C SER A 204 2.31 -12.71 3.68
N ILE A 205 3.05 -12.93 4.77
CA ILE A 205 2.59 -12.64 6.14
C ILE A 205 2.23 -11.16 6.28
N LEU A 206 3.03 -10.26 5.69
CA LEU A 206 2.75 -8.83 5.76
C LEU A 206 1.43 -8.47 5.05
N SER A 207 1.14 -9.10 3.90
CA SER A 207 -0.15 -8.90 3.21
C SER A 207 -1.34 -9.41 4.02
N TYR A 208 -1.16 -10.54 4.72
CA TYR A 208 -2.16 -11.07 5.65
C TYR A 208 -2.39 -10.15 6.85
N LEU A 209 -1.33 -9.64 7.48
CA LEU A 209 -1.43 -8.68 8.58
C LEU A 209 -2.09 -7.37 8.15
N TRP A 210 -1.79 -6.90 6.94
CA TRP A 210 -2.40 -5.69 6.41
C TRP A 210 -3.89 -5.90 6.10
N PHE A 211 -4.28 -7.06 5.58
CA PHE A 211 -5.68 -7.47 5.45
C PHE A 211 -6.39 -7.48 6.82
N MET A 212 -5.74 -8.06 7.84
CA MET A 212 -6.27 -8.11 9.21
C MET A 212 -6.46 -6.72 9.81
N LEU A 213 -5.46 -5.84 9.66
CA LEU A 213 -5.55 -4.46 10.13
C LEU A 213 -6.69 -3.72 9.41
N ARG A 214 -6.83 -3.93 8.11
CA ARG A 214 -7.92 -3.34 7.31
C ARG A 214 -9.29 -3.86 7.72
N LEU A 215 -9.40 -5.13 8.15
CA LEU A 215 -10.59 -5.71 8.76
C LEU A 215 -10.91 -5.16 10.16
N ALA A 216 -9.96 -4.53 10.85
CA ALA A 216 -10.18 -3.89 12.13
C ALA A 216 -10.58 -2.41 11.98
N LEU A 217 -9.97 -1.67 11.05
CA LEU A 217 -10.21 -0.23 10.83
C LEU A 217 -11.60 0.07 10.23
N PRO A 218 -12.29 1.16 10.60
CA PRO A 218 -13.57 1.53 10.00
C PRO A 218 -13.37 1.92 8.52
N GLY A 219 -13.99 1.16 7.62
CA GLY A 219 -13.92 1.40 6.17
C GLY A 219 -14.49 0.22 5.39
N LYS A 220 -15.16 0.50 4.28
CA LYS A 220 -15.75 -0.52 3.40
C LYS A 220 -14.82 -0.81 2.21
N VAL A 221 -14.82 -2.06 1.75
CA VAL A 221 -14.04 -2.55 0.61
C VAL A 221 -14.96 -2.63 -0.60
N GLN A 222 -14.62 -1.92 -1.67
CA GLN A 222 -15.35 -1.99 -2.93
C GLN A 222 -14.87 -3.21 -3.73
N PHE A 223 -15.79 -4.02 -4.27
CA PHE A 223 -15.44 -5.13 -5.17
C PHE A 223 -14.85 -4.63 -6.50
N SER A 224 -15.08 -3.36 -6.84
CA SER A 224 -14.48 -2.68 -8.00
C SER A 224 -12.95 -2.57 -7.90
N ARG A 225 -12.39 -2.50 -6.69
CA ARG A 225 -10.95 -2.42 -6.40
C ARG A 225 -10.57 -3.42 -5.31
N LEU A 226 -10.48 -4.68 -5.69
CA LEU A 226 -10.07 -5.74 -4.76
C LEU A 226 -8.61 -5.53 -4.33
N PRO A 227 -8.32 -5.60 -3.02
CA PRO A 227 -6.96 -5.63 -2.54
C PRO A 227 -6.19 -6.83 -3.11
N GLY A 228 -4.87 -6.71 -3.27
CA GLY A 228 -4.01 -7.73 -3.87
C GLY A 228 -3.84 -9.06 -3.12
N TYR A 229 -4.74 -9.38 -2.20
CA TYR A 229 -4.81 -10.63 -1.44
C TYR A 229 -6.21 -11.29 -1.52
N LEU A 230 -7.15 -10.69 -2.26
CA LEU A 230 -8.49 -11.24 -2.51
C LEU A 230 -8.70 -11.49 -4.01
N GLY A 231 -9.28 -12.65 -4.33
CA GLY A 231 -9.88 -12.92 -5.62
C GLY A 231 -11.40 -12.96 -5.51
N LEU A 232 -12.09 -12.54 -6.57
CA LEU A 232 -13.54 -12.69 -6.69
C LEU A 232 -13.86 -13.52 -7.93
N ILE A 233 -14.70 -14.53 -7.74
CA ILE A 233 -15.25 -15.38 -8.79
C ILE A 233 -16.78 -15.29 -8.66
N GLN A 234 -17.46 -14.82 -9.70
CA GLN A 234 -18.91 -14.79 -9.78
C GLN A 234 -19.42 -15.59 -10.97
N SER A 235 -20.20 -16.63 -10.71
CA SER A 235 -20.85 -17.49 -11.72
C SER A 235 -22.20 -17.99 -11.21
N LYS A 236 -23.03 -18.57 -12.09
CA LYS A 236 -24.34 -19.15 -11.73
C LYS A 236 -24.20 -20.43 -10.91
N SER A 237 -23.23 -21.26 -11.30
CA SER A 237 -22.81 -22.45 -10.58
C SER A 237 -21.30 -22.43 -10.41
N LEU A 238 -20.85 -22.91 -9.26
CA LEU A 238 -19.44 -23.07 -8.92
C LEU A 238 -19.25 -24.44 -8.30
N HIS A 239 -18.47 -25.27 -8.96
CA HIS A 239 -18.07 -26.58 -8.47
C HIS A 239 -16.66 -26.50 -7.91
N LEU A 240 -16.48 -26.98 -6.68
CA LEU A 240 -15.27 -26.83 -5.88
C LEU A 240 -14.77 -28.20 -5.45
N ASP A 241 -13.65 -28.61 -6.01
CA ASP A 241 -12.92 -29.80 -5.60
C ASP A 241 -11.87 -29.39 -4.56
N ALA A 242 -12.15 -29.73 -3.31
CA ALA A 242 -11.34 -29.41 -2.14
C ALA A 242 -10.47 -30.62 -1.73
N PRO A 243 -9.27 -30.38 -1.17
CA PRO A 243 -8.41 -31.47 -0.69
C PRO A 243 -9.12 -32.37 0.32
N GLU A 244 -8.83 -33.68 0.30
CA GLU A 244 -9.44 -34.65 1.22
C GLU A 244 -9.42 -34.19 2.68
N GLY A 245 -10.57 -34.29 3.35
CA GLY A 245 -10.71 -33.90 4.76
C GLY A 245 -10.81 -32.39 4.99
N THR A 246 -11.17 -31.62 3.96
CA THR A 246 -11.45 -30.19 4.11
C THR A 246 -12.82 -30.00 4.77
N GLU A 247 -12.81 -29.65 6.04
CA GLU A 247 -13.98 -29.16 6.76
C GLU A 247 -14.36 -27.76 6.24
N TYR A 248 -15.61 -27.61 5.84
CA TYR A 248 -16.22 -26.33 5.51
C TYR A 248 -17.31 -25.98 6.53
N LEU A 249 -17.60 -24.70 6.70
CA LEU A 249 -18.66 -24.21 7.58
C LEU A 249 -19.83 -23.75 6.72
N LEU A 250 -20.99 -24.35 6.89
CA LEU A 250 -22.24 -23.96 6.24
C LEU A 250 -23.10 -23.18 7.24
N ASP A 251 -23.12 -21.86 7.11
CA ASP A 251 -23.66 -20.91 8.10
C ASP A 251 -23.14 -21.18 9.52
N GLY A 252 -21.83 -21.41 9.65
CA GLY A 252 -21.15 -21.63 10.92
C GLY A 252 -21.16 -23.08 11.42
N LYS A 253 -21.94 -23.99 10.82
CA LYS A 253 -21.95 -25.42 11.18
C LYS A 253 -20.88 -26.20 10.40
N PRO A 254 -20.04 -27.01 11.06
CA PRO A 254 -19.00 -27.78 10.38
C PRO A 254 -19.60 -28.96 9.61
N VAL A 255 -19.28 -29.03 8.32
CA VAL A 255 -19.66 -30.11 7.41
C VAL A 255 -18.39 -30.66 6.76
N HIS A 256 -18.38 -31.97 6.53
CA HIS A 256 -17.27 -32.68 5.90
C HIS A 256 -17.66 -33.09 4.48
N GLY A 257 -16.87 -32.65 3.51
CA GLY A 257 -17.06 -33.00 2.10
C GLY A 257 -15.84 -32.59 1.30
N ASN A 258 -15.51 -33.39 0.30
CA ASN A 258 -14.42 -33.07 -0.63
C ASN A 258 -14.93 -32.33 -1.87
N ASP A 259 -16.23 -32.46 -2.14
CA ASP A 259 -16.88 -31.89 -3.30
C ASP A 259 -18.00 -30.94 -2.87
N LEU A 260 -17.92 -29.69 -3.33
CA LEU A 260 -18.90 -28.66 -3.02
C LEU A 260 -19.45 -28.06 -4.32
N GLU A 261 -20.76 -28.17 -4.49
CA GLU A 261 -21.50 -27.55 -5.57
C GLU A 261 -22.31 -26.37 -5.02
N LEU A 262 -21.98 -25.16 -5.48
CA LEU A 262 -22.71 -23.94 -5.18
C LEU A 262 -23.57 -23.56 -6.38
N CYS A 263 -24.89 -23.50 -6.19
CA CYS A 263 -25.85 -23.18 -7.25
C CYS A 263 -26.75 -22.02 -6.84
N VAL A 264 -26.97 -21.07 -7.75
CA VAL A 264 -27.93 -19.99 -7.56
C VAL A 264 -29.18 -20.24 -8.37
N HIS A 265 -30.31 -20.31 -7.67
CA HIS A 265 -31.63 -20.41 -8.26
C HIS A 265 -32.28 -19.02 -8.30
N GLU A 266 -32.22 -18.38 -9.46
CA GLU A 266 -32.75 -17.03 -9.71
C GLU A 266 -34.24 -16.93 -9.35
N LYS A 267 -34.61 -15.94 -8.53
CA LYS A 267 -36.00 -15.59 -8.18
C LYS A 267 -36.87 -16.77 -7.72
N SER A 268 -36.25 -17.76 -7.09
CA SER A 268 -36.90 -19.02 -6.70
C SER A 268 -37.57 -18.98 -5.33
N LEU A 269 -37.24 -17.98 -4.49
CA LEU A 269 -37.83 -17.82 -3.17
C LEU A 269 -38.68 -16.55 -3.12
N ARG A 270 -39.94 -16.69 -2.68
CA ARG A 270 -40.79 -15.55 -2.30
C ARG A 270 -40.65 -15.35 -0.80
N VAL A 271 -40.02 -14.26 -0.38
CA VAL A 271 -39.76 -13.98 1.04
C VAL A 271 -40.53 -12.75 1.49
N LEU A 272 -41.03 -12.79 2.72
CA LEU A 272 -41.60 -11.65 3.41
C LEU A 272 -40.46 -10.95 4.17
N PRO A 273 -40.01 -9.76 3.74
CA PRO A 273 -38.91 -9.06 4.37
C PRO A 273 -39.30 -8.57 5.77
N GLY A 274 -38.49 -8.90 6.77
CA GLY A 274 -38.64 -8.38 8.12
C GLY A 274 -38.28 -6.89 8.22
N PRO A 275 -38.67 -6.22 9.31
CA PRO A 275 -38.55 -4.76 9.47
C PRO A 275 -37.10 -4.26 9.49
N ALA A 276 -36.13 -5.12 9.83
CA ALA A 276 -34.71 -4.77 9.82
C ALA A 276 -34.03 -5.05 8.46
N MET A 277 -34.74 -5.66 7.50
CA MET A 277 -34.21 -5.89 6.16
C MET A 277 -34.11 -4.54 5.43
N ARG A 278 -32.93 -4.20 4.92
CA ARG A 278 -32.73 -2.95 4.18
C ARG A 278 -33.29 -3.09 2.76
N PRO A 279 -33.96 -2.04 2.23
CA PRO A 279 -34.46 -2.05 0.86
C PRO A 279 -33.32 -2.25 -0.14
N ARG A 280 -33.64 -3.00 -1.19
CA ARG A 280 -32.74 -3.45 -2.24
C ARG A 280 -32.46 -2.30 -3.22
N ASP A 281 -31.19 -2.08 -3.56
CA ASP A 281 -30.83 -1.23 -4.70
C ASP A 281 -31.25 -1.95 -6.00
N GLU A 282 -31.91 -1.24 -6.93
CA GLU A 282 -32.34 -1.83 -8.20
C GLU A 282 -31.14 -2.44 -8.95
N PRO A 283 -31.31 -3.62 -9.60
CA PRO A 283 -30.22 -4.29 -10.29
C PRO A 283 -29.62 -3.38 -11.36
N SER A 284 -28.34 -3.06 -11.22
CA SER A 284 -27.60 -2.26 -12.19
C SER A 284 -27.31 -3.10 -13.44
N GLY A 285 -28.29 -3.21 -14.33
CA GLY A 285 -28.11 -3.69 -15.69
C GLY A 285 -27.95 -5.21 -15.86
N ASN A 286 -28.52 -5.69 -16.96
CA ASN A 286 -28.62 -7.09 -17.38
C ASN A 286 -27.24 -7.66 -17.84
N SER A 287 -26.26 -7.76 -16.94
CA SER A 287 -24.95 -8.34 -17.27
C SER A 287 -24.86 -9.82 -16.84
N SER A 288 -25.31 -10.73 -17.70
CA SER A 288 -25.12 -12.19 -17.55
C SER A 288 -23.65 -12.66 -17.65
N ARG A 289 -22.68 -11.74 -17.57
CA ARG A 289 -21.26 -12.03 -17.79
C ARG A 289 -20.60 -12.43 -16.48
N GLU A 290 -20.03 -13.63 -16.41
CA GLU A 290 -19.19 -14.05 -15.29
C GLU A 290 -18.09 -13.02 -14.99
N VAL A 291 -17.82 -12.82 -13.71
CA VAL A 291 -16.81 -11.88 -13.23
C VAL A 291 -15.70 -12.68 -12.58
N LEU A 292 -14.54 -12.69 -13.22
CA LEU A 292 -13.32 -13.34 -12.75
C LEU A 292 -12.28 -12.26 -12.46
N ARG A 293 -12.08 -11.94 -11.19
CA ARG A 293 -11.08 -10.97 -10.71
C ARG A 293 -10.07 -11.68 -9.83
N ILE A 294 -9.19 -12.43 -10.48
CA ILE A 294 -8.20 -13.31 -9.84
C ILE A 294 -6.74 -12.86 -10.09
N ASN A 295 -6.53 -11.66 -10.65
CA ASN A 295 -5.22 -11.13 -11.07
C ASN A 295 -4.13 -11.18 -9.97
N HIS A 296 -4.52 -11.07 -8.71
CA HIS A 296 -3.59 -11.04 -7.57
C HIS A 296 -3.53 -12.35 -6.78
N VAL A 297 -4.39 -13.31 -7.12
CA VAL A 297 -4.41 -14.65 -6.52
C VAL A 297 -3.39 -15.53 -7.27
N PRO A 298 -2.65 -16.42 -6.60
CA PRO A 298 -1.83 -17.41 -7.26
C PRO A 298 -2.72 -18.45 -7.95
N VAL A 299 -2.59 -18.56 -9.27
CA VAL A 299 -3.33 -19.49 -10.15
C VAL A 299 -2.33 -20.35 -10.91
N ASP A 300 -2.72 -21.57 -11.25
CA ASP A 300 -1.96 -22.57 -12.02
C ASP A 300 -0.52 -22.76 -11.50
N ASP A 301 0.49 -22.35 -12.27
CA ASP A 301 1.90 -22.53 -11.90
C ASP A 301 2.27 -21.75 -10.62
N ALA A 302 1.71 -20.55 -10.43
CA ALA A 302 1.91 -19.78 -9.20
C ALA A 302 1.23 -20.43 -7.99
N ALA A 303 0.08 -21.09 -8.20
CA ALA A 303 -0.58 -21.87 -7.17
C ALA A 303 0.29 -23.06 -6.76
N ARG A 304 0.80 -23.83 -7.73
CA ARG A 304 1.71 -24.97 -7.50
C ARG A 304 2.99 -24.56 -6.78
N ALA A 305 3.56 -23.40 -7.12
CA ALA A 305 4.79 -22.91 -6.51
C ALA A 305 4.65 -22.59 -5.02
N MET A 306 3.46 -22.15 -4.58
CA MET A 306 3.18 -21.74 -3.20
C MET A 306 2.42 -22.78 -2.37
N GLN A 307 1.82 -23.78 -3.00
CA GLN A 307 1.07 -24.82 -2.31
C GLN A 307 1.93 -25.56 -1.28
N GLY A 308 1.41 -25.70 -0.05
CA GLY A 308 2.05 -26.48 1.03
C GLY A 308 3.29 -25.84 1.65
N LYS A 309 3.73 -24.68 1.17
CA LYS A 309 4.83 -23.90 1.76
C LYS A 309 4.29 -22.89 2.77
N GLN A 310 5.09 -22.60 3.79
CA GLN A 310 4.79 -21.50 4.71
C GLN A 310 4.83 -20.17 3.95
N LEU A 311 3.89 -19.29 4.24
CA LEU A 311 3.89 -17.96 3.66
C LEU A 311 5.18 -17.22 4.03
N PRO A 312 5.89 -16.65 3.05
CA PRO A 312 7.07 -15.86 3.32
C PRO A 312 6.70 -14.56 4.06
N MET A 313 7.65 -14.00 4.81
CA MET A 313 7.47 -12.71 5.47
C MET A 313 7.12 -11.60 4.46
N PHE A 314 7.78 -11.64 3.30
CA PHE A 314 7.59 -10.72 2.19
C PHE A 314 7.17 -11.43 0.90
N ASN A 315 6.44 -10.72 0.05
CA ASN A 315 5.96 -11.29 -1.23
C ASN A 315 7.18 -11.67 -2.09
N HIS A 316 7.13 -12.84 -2.73
CA HIS A 316 8.10 -13.18 -3.76
C HIS A 316 7.49 -12.79 -5.10
N ALA A 317 8.24 -12.03 -5.90
CA ALA A 317 7.80 -11.69 -7.25
C ALA A 317 7.58 -12.98 -8.06
N SER A 318 6.53 -13.01 -8.89
CA SER A 318 6.34 -14.14 -9.80
C SER A 318 7.50 -14.24 -10.79
N GLU A 319 7.69 -15.41 -11.39
CA GLU A 319 8.75 -15.61 -12.38
C GLU A 319 8.56 -14.70 -13.61
N SER A 320 7.31 -14.40 -13.99
CA SER A 320 6.98 -13.47 -15.07
C SER A 320 7.32 -12.02 -14.70
N GLU A 321 6.87 -11.54 -13.53
CA GLU A 321 7.18 -10.19 -13.02
C GLU A 321 8.68 -9.97 -12.92
N TYR A 322 9.41 -10.98 -12.44
CA TYR A 322 10.86 -10.94 -12.39
C TYR A 322 11.48 -10.84 -13.79
N ARG A 323 11.04 -11.68 -14.74
CA ARG A 323 11.62 -11.74 -16.09
C ARG A 323 11.41 -10.44 -16.86
N GLU A 324 10.23 -9.87 -16.77
CA GLU A 324 9.90 -8.58 -17.40
C GLU A 324 10.75 -7.45 -16.82
N LEU A 325 10.77 -7.33 -15.48
CA LEU A 325 11.59 -6.33 -14.80
C LEU A 325 13.07 -6.49 -15.13
N PHE A 326 13.60 -7.71 -15.03
CA PHE A 326 15.02 -7.98 -15.27
C PHE A 326 15.43 -7.66 -16.72
N THR A 327 14.55 -7.91 -17.69
CA THR A 327 14.79 -7.57 -19.09
C THR A 327 14.87 -6.05 -19.26
N SER A 328 13.91 -5.30 -18.73
CA SER A 328 13.92 -3.83 -18.74
C SER A 328 15.15 -3.25 -18.04
N LEU A 329 15.55 -3.80 -16.89
CA LEU A 329 16.74 -3.34 -16.16
C LEU A 329 18.03 -3.62 -16.93
N ARG A 330 18.11 -4.72 -17.69
CA ARG A 330 19.27 -5.02 -18.51
C ARG A 330 19.40 -4.07 -19.69
N GLU A 331 18.28 -3.64 -20.28
CA GLU A 331 18.25 -2.57 -21.29
C GLU A 331 18.70 -1.23 -20.70
N ASN A 332 18.17 -0.87 -19.52
CA ASN A 332 18.56 0.34 -18.78
C ASN A 332 20.04 0.38 -18.36
N ALA A 333 20.69 -0.78 -18.25
CA ALA A 333 22.11 -0.88 -17.95
C ALA A 333 23.01 -0.58 -19.16
N THR A 334 22.46 -0.23 -20.34
CA THR A 334 23.21 0.09 -21.55
C THR A 334 23.21 1.59 -21.85
N ALA A 335 24.37 2.15 -22.18
CA ALA A 335 24.54 3.56 -22.52
C ALA A 335 24.08 3.84 -23.96
N SER A 336 22.75 3.86 -24.18
CA SER A 336 22.15 4.14 -25.47
C SER A 336 22.44 5.56 -25.97
N SER A 337 22.29 5.80 -27.27
CA SER A 337 22.45 7.15 -27.84
C SER A 337 21.46 8.13 -27.23
N SER A 338 20.21 7.70 -27.02
CA SER A 338 19.18 8.51 -26.36
C SER A 338 19.60 8.91 -24.95
N PHE A 339 20.14 7.97 -24.16
CA PHE A 339 20.66 8.24 -22.82
C PHE A 339 21.72 9.36 -22.86
N GLN A 340 22.68 9.30 -23.78
CA GLN A 340 23.75 10.31 -23.88
C GLN A 340 23.20 11.69 -24.28
N VAL A 341 22.27 11.76 -25.23
CA VAL A 341 21.63 13.01 -25.65
C VAL A 341 20.84 13.63 -24.49
N LEU A 342 20.02 12.82 -23.81
CA LEU A 342 19.24 13.25 -22.64
C LEU A 342 20.16 13.74 -21.50
N MET A 343 21.29 13.08 -21.26
CA MET A 343 22.30 13.52 -20.30
C MET A 343 22.84 14.92 -20.63
N VAL A 344 23.27 15.14 -21.88
CA VAL A 344 23.83 16.44 -22.31
C VAL A 344 22.77 17.54 -22.20
N LEU A 345 21.56 17.31 -22.71
CA LEU A 345 20.47 18.29 -22.63
C LEU A 345 20.07 18.62 -21.19
N SER A 346 20.02 17.60 -20.31
CA SER A 346 19.74 17.78 -18.88
C SER A 346 20.82 18.63 -18.21
N VAL A 347 22.10 18.39 -18.52
CA VAL A 347 23.21 19.20 -17.98
C VAL A 347 23.17 20.63 -18.50
N MET A 348 22.90 20.85 -19.79
CA MET A 348 22.74 22.20 -20.35
C MET A 348 21.62 22.98 -19.64
N LEU A 349 20.47 22.33 -19.41
CA LEU A 349 19.34 22.94 -18.71
C LEU A 349 19.66 23.19 -17.23
N ALA A 350 20.37 22.26 -16.57
CA ALA A 350 20.81 22.45 -15.20
C ALA A 350 21.79 23.63 -15.08
N LEU A 351 22.73 23.76 -16.01
CA LEU A 351 23.71 24.85 -16.02
C LEU A 351 23.02 26.21 -16.16
N THR A 352 22.09 26.34 -17.11
CA THR A 352 21.32 27.59 -17.28
C THR A 352 20.47 27.90 -16.06
N GLY A 353 19.84 26.89 -15.45
CA GLY A 353 19.11 27.04 -14.19
C GLY A 353 20.00 27.48 -13.01
N LEU A 354 21.21 26.91 -12.89
CA LEU A 354 22.18 27.25 -11.85
C LEU A 354 22.71 28.68 -12.02
N TYR A 355 23.08 29.08 -13.23
CA TYR A 355 23.51 30.46 -13.52
C TYR A 355 22.37 31.47 -13.36
N ALA A 356 21.15 31.10 -13.74
CA ALA A 356 19.97 31.93 -13.54
C ALA A 356 19.44 31.91 -12.09
N ASN A 357 20.06 31.13 -11.19
CA ASN A 357 19.62 30.92 -9.81
C ASN A 357 18.12 30.55 -9.72
N SER A 358 17.65 29.67 -10.61
CA SER A 358 16.23 29.33 -10.80
C SER A 358 15.94 27.87 -10.45
N ALA A 359 15.46 27.64 -9.22
CA ALA A 359 15.09 26.31 -8.73
C ALA A 359 14.12 25.56 -9.66
N PRO A 360 13.06 26.16 -10.25
CA PRO A 360 12.15 25.44 -11.15
C PRO A 360 12.83 24.88 -12.40
N VAL A 361 13.77 25.63 -12.99
CA VAL A 361 14.53 25.19 -14.17
C VAL A 361 15.46 24.03 -13.80
N ILE A 362 16.10 24.12 -12.64
CA ILE A 362 16.96 23.06 -12.11
C ILE A 362 16.15 21.78 -11.87
N ILE A 363 14.93 21.88 -11.33
CA ILE A 363 14.02 20.74 -11.16
C ILE A 363 13.64 20.16 -12.54
N GLY A 364 13.35 21.00 -13.53
CA GLY A 364 13.08 20.58 -14.91
C GLY A 364 14.24 19.77 -15.52
N ALA A 365 15.48 20.20 -15.25
CA ALA A 365 16.67 19.45 -15.65
C ALA A 365 16.77 18.07 -15.00
N MET A 366 16.42 17.94 -13.71
CA MET A 366 16.40 16.66 -13.01
C MET A 366 15.35 15.69 -13.59
N ILE A 367 14.22 16.19 -14.08
CA ILE A 367 13.16 15.36 -14.70
C ILE A 367 13.64 14.77 -16.03
N LEU A 368 14.43 15.53 -16.80
CA LEU A 368 14.99 15.08 -18.07
C LEU A 368 16.12 14.04 -17.91
N ALA A 369 16.71 13.97 -16.71
CA ALA A 369 17.92 13.20 -16.46
C ALA A 369 17.69 11.68 -16.51
N PRO A 370 18.41 10.93 -17.36
CA PRO A 370 18.21 9.49 -17.49
C PRO A 370 19.01 8.65 -16.48
N LEU A 371 19.75 9.27 -15.54
CA LEU A 371 20.64 8.55 -14.59
C LEU A 371 19.90 7.55 -13.68
N MET A 372 18.60 7.74 -13.44
CA MET A 372 17.88 6.90 -12.50
C MET A 372 17.77 5.44 -12.99
N ALA A 373 17.59 5.25 -14.29
CA ALA A 373 17.44 3.94 -14.91
C ALA A 373 18.65 3.01 -14.64
N PRO A 374 19.91 3.39 -14.96
CA PRO A 374 21.07 2.55 -14.65
C PRO A 374 21.36 2.44 -13.15
N ILE A 375 20.91 3.36 -12.29
CA ILE A 375 21.02 3.20 -10.83
C ILE A 375 20.12 2.09 -10.31
N ILE A 376 18.86 2.02 -10.78
CA ILE A 376 17.97 0.90 -10.43
C ILE A 376 18.54 -0.42 -10.94
N SER A 377 19.10 -0.44 -12.15
CA SER A 377 19.76 -1.64 -12.68
C SER A 377 20.95 -2.06 -11.82
N LEU A 378 21.77 -1.10 -11.37
CA LEU A 378 22.86 -1.35 -10.43
C LEU A 378 22.33 -1.94 -9.11
N ALA A 379 21.27 -1.36 -8.56
CA ALA A 379 20.66 -1.80 -7.31
C ALA A 379 20.13 -3.25 -7.38
N MET A 380 19.48 -3.63 -8.48
CA MET A 380 19.07 -5.02 -8.74
C MET A 380 20.28 -5.94 -8.90
N GLY A 381 21.30 -5.49 -9.62
CA GLY A 381 22.57 -6.22 -9.77
C GLY A 381 23.22 -6.50 -8.42
N LEU A 382 23.26 -5.51 -7.53
CA LEU A 382 23.75 -5.64 -6.15
C LEU A 382 22.86 -6.57 -5.32
N ALA A 383 21.54 -6.48 -5.44
CA ALA A 383 20.60 -7.31 -4.68
C ALA A 383 20.76 -8.80 -5.02
N ARG A 384 21.03 -9.11 -6.31
CA ARG A 384 21.21 -10.49 -6.80
C ARG A 384 22.67 -10.94 -6.89
N SER A 385 23.64 -10.08 -6.59
CA SER A 385 25.07 -10.31 -6.82
C SER A 385 25.40 -10.70 -8.28
N GLU A 386 24.71 -10.08 -9.26
CA GLU A 386 24.87 -10.38 -10.69
C GLU A 386 25.93 -9.47 -11.33
N ALA A 387 27.14 -10.00 -11.51
CA ALA A 387 28.31 -9.22 -11.93
C ALA A 387 28.15 -8.56 -13.31
N THR A 388 27.43 -9.20 -14.24
CA THR A 388 27.19 -8.67 -15.58
C THR A 388 26.36 -7.39 -15.55
N LEU A 389 25.29 -7.39 -14.75
CA LEU A 389 24.39 -6.25 -14.57
C LEU A 389 25.07 -5.13 -13.77
N ILE A 390 25.85 -5.46 -12.73
CA ILE A 390 26.64 -4.50 -11.95
C ILE A 390 27.63 -3.77 -12.88
N ARG A 391 28.43 -4.52 -13.64
CA ARG A 391 29.46 -3.94 -14.53
C ARG A 391 28.84 -3.12 -15.66
N GLY A 392 27.74 -3.59 -16.25
CA GLY A 392 27.01 -2.85 -17.27
C GLY A 392 26.49 -1.51 -16.73
N SER A 393 25.83 -1.54 -15.58
CA SER A 393 25.26 -0.36 -14.94
C SER A 393 26.35 0.64 -14.51
N LEU A 394 27.43 0.17 -13.88
CA LEU A 394 28.57 1.02 -13.51
C LEU A 394 29.23 1.67 -14.72
N ARG A 395 29.40 0.92 -15.83
CA ARG A 395 29.94 1.47 -17.07
C ARG A 395 29.03 2.57 -17.64
N THR A 396 27.73 2.35 -17.65
CA THR A 396 26.75 3.31 -18.15
C THR A 396 26.70 4.57 -17.28
N LEU A 397 26.76 4.42 -15.96
CA LEU A 397 26.88 5.54 -15.02
C LEU A 397 28.17 6.32 -15.24
N ALA A 398 29.31 5.65 -15.38
CA ALA A 398 30.59 6.30 -15.64
C ALA A 398 30.57 7.08 -16.96
N ILE A 399 29.98 6.52 -18.02
CA ILE A 399 29.80 7.21 -19.31
C ILE A 399 28.90 8.43 -19.15
N GLY A 400 27.77 8.32 -18.44
CA GLY A 400 26.85 9.44 -18.21
C GLY A 400 27.49 10.57 -17.39
N VAL A 401 28.19 10.23 -16.32
CA VAL A 401 28.95 11.18 -15.49
C VAL A 401 30.05 11.85 -16.30
N ALA A 402 30.80 11.10 -17.12
CA ALA A 402 31.85 11.66 -17.96
C ALA A 402 31.31 12.63 -19.01
N TRP A 403 30.23 12.27 -19.71
CA TRP A 403 29.56 13.17 -20.66
C TRP A 403 29.01 14.42 -19.98
N GLY A 404 28.38 14.27 -18.81
CA GLY A 404 27.82 15.40 -18.10
C GLY A 404 28.89 16.34 -17.53
N LEU A 405 29.95 15.81 -16.91
CA LEU A 405 31.09 16.61 -16.44
C LEU A 405 31.78 17.30 -17.61
N GLY A 406 32.07 16.58 -18.69
CA GLY A 406 32.68 17.15 -19.89
C GLY A 406 31.85 18.28 -20.47
N CYS A 407 30.54 18.10 -20.58
CA CYS A 407 29.61 19.14 -21.04
C CYS A 407 29.60 20.36 -20.09
N ALA A 408 29.50 20.12 -18.78
CA ALA A 408 29.48 21.20 -17.78
C ALA A 408 30.79 22.01 -17.76
N ILE A 409 31.95 21.35 -17.84
CA ILE A 409 33.27 22.00 -17.92
C ILE A 409 33.37 22.85 -19.18
N LEU A 410 33.03 22.28 -20.34
CA LEU A 410 33.10 23.00 -21.62
C LEU A 410 32.20 24.23 -21.61
N LEU A 411 30.99 24.12 -21.08
CA LEU A 411 30.08 25.26 -21.00
C LEU A 411 30.52 26.29 -19.96
N ALA A 412 31.09 25.87 -18.82
CA ALA A 412 31.65 26.77 -17.84
C ALA A 412 32.79 27.63 -18.43
N TRP A 413 33.62 27.09 -19.32
CA TRP A 413 34.65 27.86 -20.02
C TRP A 413 34.12 28.85 -21.05
N VAL A 414 32.98 28.55 -21.68
CA VAL A 414 32.35 29.46 -22.66
C VAL A 414 31.60 30.60 -21.97
N MET A 415 31.15 30.40 -20.73
CA MET A 415 30.34 31.35 -19.98
C MET A 415 31.22 32.31 -19.17
N PRO A 416 31.08 33.65 -19.33
CA PRO A 416 31.92 34.63 -18.65
C PRO A 416 31.39 34.97 -17.24
N PHE A 417 31.15 33.96 -16.41
CA PHE A 417 30.63 34.13 -15.05
C PHE A 417 31.50 33.35 -14.06
N ASP A 418 31.99 34.03 -13.02
CA ASP A 418 32.87 33.47 -11.99
C ASP A 418 32.30 33.61 -10.56
N ILE A 419 31.01 33.97 -10.45
CA ILE A 419 30.35 34.18 -9.14
C ILE A 419 29.38 33.02 -8.89
N ALA A 420 29.59 32.30 -7.79
CA ALA A 420 28.73 31.20 -7.37
C ALA A 420 27.35 31.70 -6.91
N THR A 421 26.29 31.20 -7.54
CA THR A 421 24.90 31.50 -7.15
C THR A 421 24.49 30.75 -5.88
N ALA A 422 23.41 31.17 -5.22
CA ALA A 422 22.90 30.50 -4.01
C ALA A 422 22.58 29.02 -4.27
N GLU A 423 22.01 28.71 -5.43
CA GLU A 423 21.73 27.34 -5.87
C GLU A 423 23.01 26.50 -6.05
N MET A 424 24.13 27.09 -6.50
CA MET A 424 25.40 26.39 -6.57
C MET A 424 25.98 26.15 -5.17
N GLN A 425 25.93 27.17 -4.31
CA GLN A 425 26.44 27.10 -2.94
C GLN A 425 25.73 26.03 -2.10
N ALA A 426 24.41 25.91 -2.24
CA ALA A 426 23.62 24.87 -1.58
C ALA A 426 24.07 23.43 -1.92
N ARG A 427 24.81 23.23 -3.01
CA ARG A 427 25.29 21.92 -3.47
C ARG A 427 26.76 21.64 -3.14
N MET A 428 27.47 22.61 -2.56
CA MET A 428 28.85 22.45 -2.11
C MET A 428 28.97 21.88 -0.69
N SER A 429 27.91 21.97 0.11
CA SER A 429 27.91 21.59 1.52
C SER A 429 26.95 20.43 1.78
N PRO A 430 27.32 19.18 1.42
CA PRO A 430 26.45 18.03 1.60
C PRO A 430 26.14 17.75 3.08
N THR A 431 24.94 17.29 3.35
CA THR A 431 24.41 17.03 4.69
C THR A 431 23.86 15.61 4.85
N LEU A 432 23.63 15.19 6.10
CA LEU A 432 22.92 13.93 6.37
C LEU A 432 21.48 13.93 5.83
N LEU A 433 20.87 15.10 5.66
CA LEU A 433 19.52 15.22 5.09
C LEU A 433 19.50 14.84 3.61
N ASP A 434 20.55 15.17 2.87
CA ASP A 434 20.70 14.77 1.47
C ASP A 434 20.74 13.24 1.33
N LEU A 435 21.44 12.56 2.25
CA LEU A 435 21.47 11.11 2.31
C LEU A 435 20.09 10.51 2.62
N MET A 436 19.31 11.12 3.52
CA MET A 436 17.93 10.68 3.78
C MET A 436 17.05 10.81 2.55
N ILE A 437 17.16 11.93 1.82
CA ILE A 437 16.45 12.15 0.55
C ILE A 437 16.85 11.07 -0.46
N ALA A 438 18.15 10.79 -0.61
CA ALA A 438 18.67 9.74 -1.48
C ALA A 438 18.11 8.35 -1.12
N VAL A 439 18.03 8.01 0.16
CA VAL A 439 17.45 6.74 0.63
C VAL A 439 15.96 6.65 0.26
N ILE A 440 15.18 7.70 0.52
CA ILE A 440 13.74 7.74 0.20
C ILE A 440 13.54 7.64 -1.32
N SER A 441 14.34 8.36 -2.12
CA SER A 441 14.31 8.28 -3.58
C SER A 441 14.68 6.89 -4.10
N GLY A 442 15.64 6.20 -3.48
CA GLY A 442 15.98 4.81 -3.82
C GLY A 442 14.84 3.84 -3.55
N ILE A 443 14.17 3.96 -2.41
CA ILE A 443 12.98 3.15 -2.08
C ILE A 443 11.86 3.41 -3.09
N ALA A 444 11.55 4.69 -3.34
CA ALA A 444 10.50 5.09 -4.27
C ALA A 444 10.79 4.61 -5.70
N GLY A 445 12.03 4.77 -6.18
CA GLY A 445 12.47 4.33 -7.49
C GLY A 445 12.38 2.81 -7.66
N ALA A 446 12.89 2.04 -6.70
CA ALA A 446 12.79 0.57 -6.75
C ALA A 446 11.33 0.10 -6.69
N TYR A 447 10.51 0.69 -5.84
CA TYR A 447 9.09 0.35 -5.73
C TYR A 447 8.31 0.68 -7.00
N ALA A 448 8.56 1.85 -7.60
CA ALA A 448 7.92 2.26 -8.84
C ALA A 448 8.31 1.33 -10.00
N HIS A 449 9.59 1.01 -10.16
CA HIS A 449 10.05 0.08 -11.20
C HIS A 449 9.57 -1.36 -10.98
N ALA A 450 9.40 -1.78 -9.72
CA ALA A 450 8.88 -3.11 -9.39
C ALA A 450 7.38 -3.30 -9.68
N LYS A 451 6.62 -2.22 -9.86
CA LYS A 451 5.17 -2.27 -10.09
C LYS A 451 4.78 -1.53 -11.35
N GLU A 452 4.40 -2.27 -12.39
CA GLU A 452 4.10 -1.72 -13.72
C GLU A 452 3.01 -0.63 -13.71
N GLU A 453 1.96 -0.80 -12.90
CA GLU A 453 0.88 0.19 -12.73
C GLU A 453 1.40 1.53 -12.17
N ILE A 454 2.41 1.46 -11.29
CA ILE A 454 2.99 2.63 -10.63
C ILE A 454 4.04 3.26 -11.54
N ALA A 455 4.86 2.46 -12.23
CA ALA A 455 5.84 2.95 -13.20
C ALA A 455 5.19 3.87 -14.25
N LYS A 456 4.02 3.50 -14.78
CA LYS A 456 3.27 4.29 -15.77
C LYS A 456 2.73 5.62 -15.20
N SER A 457 2.36 5.65 -13.93
CA SER A 457 1.86 6.86 -13.25
C SER A 457 2.99 7.77 -12.72
N LEU A 458 4.14 7.20 -12.33
CA LEU A 458 5.27 7.96 -11.80
C LEU A 458 6.16 8.58 -12.89
N ALA A 459 6.00 8.17 -14.14
CA ALA A 459 6.63 8.82 -15.29
C ALA A 459 6.33 10.34 -15.37
N GLY A 460 5.22 10.80 -14.76
CA GLY A 460 4.87 12.22 -14.66
C GLY A 460 5.14 12.88 -13.30
N VAL A 461 5.33 12.12 -12.21
CA VAL A 461 5.58 12.65 -10.86
C VAL A 461 7.06 12.46 -10.54
N ALA A 462 7.85 13.32 -11.16
CA ALA A 462 9.21 13.72 -10.81
C ALA A 462 9.88 12.90 -9.70
N ILE A 463 10.52 11.79 -10.07
CA ILE A 463 11.68 11.26 -9.34
C ILE A 463 12.86 12.19 -9.69
N ALA A 464 12.72 13.48 -9.36
CA ALA A 464 13.72 14.50 -9.59
C ALA A 464 14.89 14.23 -8.63
N VAL A 465 15.74 13.29 -9.02
CA VAL A 465 16.89 12.94 -8.22
C VAL A 465 17.90 14.07 -8.31
N ALA A 466 18.41 14.50 -7.16
CA ALA A 466 19.45 15.51 -7.02
C ALA A 466 20.85 15.03 -7.49
N LEU A 467 20.95 14.42 -8.67
CA LEU A 467 22.23 13.95 -9.25
C LEU A 467 22.77 14.92 -10.30
N VAL A 468 21.93 15.38 -11.24
CA VAL A 468 22.41 16.25 -12.32
C VAL A 468 22.89 17.60 -11.79
N PRO A 469 22.20 18.27 -10.85
CA PRO A 469 22.69 19.57 -10.40
C PRO A 469 24.02 19.51 -9.63
N PRO A 470 24.27 18.55 -8.71
CA PRO A 470 25.62 18.37 -8.16
C PRO A 470 26.67 17.99 -9.21
N LEU A 471 26.32 17.18 -10.22
CA LEU A 471 27.21 16.89 -11.36
C LEU A 471 27.59 18.16 -12.13
N SER A 472 26.61 19.03 -12.40
CA SER A 472 26.80 20.31 -13.07
C SER A 472 27.64 21.28 -12.22
N VAL A 473 27.37 21.39 -10.92
CA VAL A 473 28.16 22.23 -9.99
C VAL A 473 29.60 21.70 -9.89
N ALA A 474 29.80 20.39 -9.83
CA ALA A 474 31.12 19.79 -9.85
C ALA A 474 31.88 20.11 -11.16
N GLY A 475 31.19 20.04 -12.30
CA GLY A 475 31.75 20.43 -13.59
C GLY A 475 32.08 21.92 -13.70
N ILE A 476 31.24 22.80 -13.15
CA ILE A 476 31.52 24.24 -13.07
C ILE A 476 32.76 24.49 -12.19
N GLY A 477 32.83 23.89 -10.99
CA GLY A 477 33.99 24.01 -10.10
C GLY A 477 35.29 23.54 -10.75
N LEU A 478 35.26 22.41 -11.46
CA LEU A 478 36.40 21.95 -12.26
C LEU A 478 36.76 22.90 -13.40
N GLY A 479 35.77 23.49 -14.07
CA GLY A 479 35.97 24.49 -15.12
C GLY A 479 36.61 25.78 -14.61
N TRP A 480 36.20 26.23 -13.42
CA TRP A 480 36.74 27.42 -12.73
C TRP A 480 38.08 27.15 -12.02
N GLY A 481 38.45 25.88 -11.82
CA GLY A 481 39.60 25.50 -11.00
C GLY A 481 39.36 25.62 -9.49
N ASP A 482 38.10 25.77 -9.05
CA ASP A 482 37.70 25.76 -7.66
C ASP A 482 37.53 24.31 -7.16
N TRP A 483 38.59 23.80 -6.54
CA TRP A 483 38.63 22.44 -5.98
C TRP A 483 37.67 22.24 -4.81
N ASN A 484 37.35 23.29 -4.04
CA ASN A 484 36.42 23.18 -2.92
C ASN A 484 34.99 22.99 -3.45
N MET A 485 34.62 23.77 -4.46
CA MET A 485 33.34 23.63 -5.15
C MET A 485 33.21 22.26 -5.82
N ALA A 486 34.25 21.84 -6.56
CA ALA A 486 34.25 20.56 -7.25
C ALA A 486 34.13 19.36 -6.29
N SER A 487 34.93 19.33 -5.23
CA SER A 487 34.96 18.20 -4.28
C SER A 487 33.69 18.11 -3.45
N GLY A 488 33.13 19.22 -2.97
CA GLY A 488 31.88 19.24 -2.21
C GLY A 488 30.69 18.73 -3.04
N ALA A 489 30.57 19.20 -4.28
CA ALA A 489 29.51 18.76 -5.18
C ALA A 489 29.69 17.31 -5.68
N LEU A 490 30.93 16.86 -5.89
CA LEU A 490 31.22 15.47 -6.24
C LEU A 490 30.94 14.51 -5.08
N LEU A 491 31.20 14.94 -3.84
CA LEU A 491 30.84 14.19 -2.65
C LEU A 491 29.31 14.03 -2.57
N LEU A 492 28.55 15.11 -2.74
CA LEU A 492 27.08 15.09 -2.78
C LEU A 492 26.54 14.17 -3.90
N LEU A 493 27.14 14.23 -5.10
CA LEU A 493 26.79 13.33 -6.20
C LEU A 493 26.99 11.85 -5.81
N THR A 494 28.14 11.55 -5.22
CA THR A 494 28.53 10.18 -4.87
C THR A 494 27.69 9.64 -3.72
N THR A 495 27.42 10.44 -2.69
CA THR A 495 26.55 10.07 -1.57
C THR A 495 25.14 9.77 -2.05
N ASN A 496 24.60 10.61 -2.94
CA ASN A 496 23.26 10.41 -3.48
C ASN A 496 23.20 9.15 -4.35
N LEU A 497 24.16 8.96 -5.26
CA LEU A 497 24.23 7.77 -6.11
C LEU A 497 24.24 6.48 -5.28
N VAL A 498 25.12 6.42 -4.28
CA VAL A 498 25.26 5.23 -3.43
C VAL A 498 24.06 5.04 -2.52
N GLY A 499 23.57 6.09 -1.88
CA GLY A 499 22.39 6.03 -1.02
C GLY A 499 21.17 5.48 -1.76
N ILE A 500 20.93 5.96 -2.98
CA ILE A 500 19.85 5.48 -3.84
C ILE A 500 20.08 4.01 -4.22
N ALA A 501 21.28 3.65 -4.69
CA ALA A 501 21.57 2.29 -5.14
C ALA A 501 21.41 1.26 -4.00
N VAL A 502 21.87 1.58 -2.79
CA VAL A 502 21.75 0.69 -1.63
C VAL A 502 20.29 0.60 -1.16
N ALA A 503 19.60 1.73 -1.02
CA ALA A 503 18.20 1.73 -0.58
C ALA A 503 17.28 1.01 -1.58
N ALA A 504 17.51 1.21 -2.88
CA ALA A 504 16.83 0.47 -3.94
C ALA A 504 17.14 -1.04 -3.89
N SER A 505 18.39 -1.41 -3.60
CA SER A 505 18.82 -2.81 -3.49
C SER A 505 18.12 -3.52 -2.32
N VAL A 506 18.07 -2.87 -1.16
CA VAL A 506 17.30 -3.35 0.02
C VAL A 506 15.83 -3.46 -0.32
N THR A 507 15.27 -2.49 -1.05
CA THR A 507 13.87 -2.52 -1.46
C THR A 507 13.56 -3.70 -2.37
N PHE A 508 14.43 -4.02 -3.34
CA PHE A 508 14.25 -5.22 -4.19
C PHE A 508 14.33 -6.53 -3.40
N LEU A 509 15.14 -6.60 -2.33
CA LEU A 509 15.16 -7.75 -1.42
C LEU A 509 13.85 -7.87 -0.66
N VAL A 510 13.34 -6.77 -0.12
CA VAL A 510 12.05 -6.73 0.60
C VAL A 510 10.88 -7.03 -0.33
N LEU A 511 10.94 -6.64 -1.60
CA LEU A 511 9.91 -6.96 -2.59
C LEU A 511 10.04 -8.38 -3.19
N GLY A 512 11.05 -9.14 -2.77
CA GLY A 512 11.24 -10.54 -3.17
C GLY A 512 11.70 -10.74 -4.61
N PHE A 513 12.37 -9.76 -5.23
CA PHE A 513 13.01 -9.91 -6.54
C PHE A 513 14.41 -10.55 -6.47
N ALA A 514 14.96 -10.70 -5.27
CA ALA A 514 16.27 -11.30 -5.01
C ALA A 514 16.25 -12.21 -3.75
N PRO A 515 16.85 -13.42 -3.82
CA PRO A 515 16.91 -14.31 -2.66
C PRO A 515 17.97 -13.84 -1.64
N PHE A 516 17.58 -13.75 -0.37
CA PHE A 516 18.44 -13.26 0.74
C PHE A 516 19.76 -14.02 0.87
N GLU A 517 19.80 -15.33 0.59
CA GLU A 517 21.02 -16.15 0.67
C GLU A 517 22.10 -15.72 -0.33
N ARG A 518 21.71 -15.33 -1.55
CA ARG A 518 22.64 -14.83 -2.58
C ARG A 518 22.96 -13.35 -2.42
N ALA A 519 22.10 -12.61 -1.70
CA ALA A 519 22.25 -11.19 -1.46
C ALA A 519 23.31 -10.85 -0.41
N ARG A 520 23.72 -11.79 0.45
CA ARG A 520 24.61 -11.52 1.59
C ARG A 520 25.94 -10.84 1.20
N LYS A 521 26.55 -11.26 0.09
CA LYS A 521 27.80 -10.66 -0.41
C LYS A 521 27.59 -9.26 -1.00
N GLY A 522 26.55 -9.08 -1.82
CA GLY A 522 26.18 -7.79 -2.39
C GLY A 522 25.75 -6.77 -1.33
N LEU A 523 24.99 -7.21 -0.33
CA LEU A 523 24.53 -6.38 0.79
C LEU A 523 25.69 -5.98 1.72
N ALA A 524 26.63 -6.90 1.99
CA ALA A 524 27.82 -6.56 2.76
C ALA A 524 28.70 -5.52 2.03
N ALA A 525 28.86 -5.68 0.71
CA ALA A 525 29.60 -4.71 -0.11
C ALA A 525 28.91 -3.34 -0.16
N SER A 526 27.58 -3.31 -0.27
CA SER A 526 26.81 -2.06 -0.31
C SER A 526 26.81 -1.35 1.05
N LEU A 527 26.68 -2.09 2.17
CA LEU A 527 26.82 -1.56 3.53
C LEU A 527 28.22 -1.01 3.79
N PHE A 528 29.27 -1.71 3.33
CA PHE A 528 30.64 -1.22 3.42
C PHE A 528 30.82 0.09 2.65
N LEU A 529 30.30 0.17 1.43
CA LEU A 529 30.37 1.38 0.60
C LEU A 529 29.67 2.58 1.28
N VAL A 530 28.48 2.35 1.86
CA VAL A 530 27.75 3.37 2.62
C VAL A 530 28.53 3.80 3.85
N ALA A 531 29.12 2.86 4.60
CA ALA A 531 29.92 3.18 5.79
C ALA A 531 31.13 4.04 5.43
N VAL A 532 31.86 3.71 4.35
CA VAL A 532 33.00 4.49 3.86
C VAL A 532 32.59 5.91 3.47
N ILE A 533 31.45 6.07 2.80
CA ILE A 533 30.95 7.38 2.35
C ILE A 533 30.35 8.20 3.50
N SER A 534 29.83 7.54 4.55
CA SER A 534 29.26 8.21 5.71
C SER A 534 30.30 8.98 6.52
N VAL A 535 31.57 8.55 6.51
CA VAL A 535 32.66 9.22 7.23
C VAL A 535 32.92 10.65 6.70
N PRO A 536 33.24 10.88 5.42
CA PRO A 536 33.45 12.23 4.90
C PRO A 536 32.18 13.08 4.95
N LEU A 537 30.99 12.47 4.82
CA LEU A 537 29.72 13.20 4.97
C LEU A 537 29.51 13.68 6.41
N TYR A 538 29.84 12.85 7.41
CA TYR A 538 29.79 13.24 8.81
C TYR A 538 30.74 14.39 9.10
N VAL A 539 31.97 14.36 8.56
CA VAL A 539 32.93 15.46 8.69
C VAL A 539 32.41 16.74 8.04
N ALA A 540 31.91 16.66 6.80
CA ALA A 540 31.32 17.81 6.11
C ALA A 540 30.14 18.42 6.88
N PHE A 541 29.26 17.57 7.43
CA PHE A 541 28.14 17.99 8.26
C PHE A 541 28.59 18.62 9.57
N ALA A 542 29.59 18.05 10.25
CA ALA A 542 30.15 18.60 11.48
C ALA A 542 30.73 20.00 11.23
N HIS A 543 31.50 20.19 10.16
CA HIS A 543 32.00 21.51 9.76
C HIS A 543 30.86 22.48 9.44
N LEU A 544 29.80 22.03 8.76
CA LEU A 544 28.64 22.89 8.47
C LEU A 544 27.95 23.36 9.76
N VAL A 545 27.72 22.44 10.72
CA VAL A 545 27.11 22.76 12.01
C VAL A 545 28.00 23.70 12.82
N GLU A 546 29.31 23.43 12.84
CA GLU A 546 30.29 24.29 13.51
C GLU A 546 30.26 25.69 12.91
N ARG A 547 30.40 25.82 11.59
CA ARG A 547 30.31 27.10 10.89
C ARG A 547 29.00 27.84 11.19
N SER A 548 27.86 27.15 11.10
CA SER A 548 26.55 27.75 11.38
C SER A 548 26.44 28.22 12.83
N SER A 549 27.00 27.46 13.79
CA SER A 549 27.00 27.82 15.20
C SER A 549 27.89 29.04 15.49
N LEU A 550 29.03 29.15 14.81
CA LEU A 550 29.91 30.31 14.88
C LEU A 550 29.21 31.52 14.27
N GLU A 551 28.64 31.37 13.07
CA GLU A 551 27.89 32.42 12.38
C GLU A 551 26.77 32.97 13.27
N GLU A 552 25.94 32.14 13.89
CA GLU A 552 24.85 32.59 14.77
C GLU A 552 25.35 33.38 16.00
N ARG A 553 26.54 33.05 16.50
CA ARG A 553 27.17 33.71 17.66
C ARG A 553 27.93 34.99 17.32
N VAL A 554 28.19 35.29 16.05
CA VAL A 554 28.83 36.56 15.65
C VAL A 554 27.81 37.69 15.77
N PRO A 555 28.05 38.71 16.62
CA PRO A 555 27.14 39.82 16.83
C PRO A 555 27.04 40.67 15.55
N VAL A 556 25.81 40.91 15.11
CA VAL A 556 25.46 41.71 13.92
C VAL A 556 24.43 42.76 14.29
N GLY A 557 24.48 43.90 13.63
CA GLY A 557 23.62 45.07 13.90
C GLY A 557 24.37 46.23 14.56
N GLU A 558 23.64 47.07 15.31
CA GLU A 558 24.22 48.24 15.98
C GLU A 558 24.98 47.82 17.26
N LEU A 559 26.26 48.16 17.32
CA LEU A 559 27.14 47.93 18.45
C LEU A 559 27.76 49.26 18.91
N GLN A 560 28.09 49.34 20.20
CA GLN A 560 28.87 50.45 20.74
C GLN A 560 30.30 49.99 21.00
N LEU A 561 31.26 50.59 20.28
CA LEU A 561 32.69 50.37 20.47
C LEU A 561 33.29 51.63 21.08
N LEU A 562 33.71 51.55 22.35
CA LEU A 562 34.35 52.65 23.09
C LEU A 562 33.59 54.00 22.98
N GLY A 563 32.25 53.95 23.06
CA GLY A 563 31.37 55.12 22.98
C GLY A 563 30.96 55.54 21.56
N ARG A 564 31.43 54.86 20.50
CA ARG A 564 31.02 55.10 19.11
C ARG A 564 30.00 54.07 18.64
N LYS A 565 28.92 54.54 17.99
CA LYS A 565 27.94 53.67 17.36
C LYS A 565 28.46 53.19 16.01
N VAL A 566 28.56 51.87 15.87
CA VAL A 566 28.94 51.20 14.62
C VAL A 566 27.86 50.22 14.21
N HIS A 567 27.73 49.98 12.92
CA HIS A 567 26.89 48.92 12.39
C HIS A 567 27.80 47.80 11.85
N VAL A 568 27.67 46.61 12.42
CA VAL A 568 28.45 45.44 12.00
C VAL A 568 27.57 44.55 11.13
N VAL A 569 28.07 44.25 9.93
CA VAL A 569 27.50 43.27 9.01
C VAL A 569 28.50 42.13 8.89
N ARG A 570 28.02 40.90 9.03
CA ARG A 570 28.85 39.71 8.83
C ARG A 570 29.13 39.53 7.35
N ASP A 571 30.38 39.23 7.01
CA ASP A 571 30.78 38.92 5.64
C ASP A 571 30.94 37.41 5.46
N ARG A 572 31.96 36.81 6.10
CA ARG A 572 32.29 35.39 5.97
C ARG A 572 32.91 34.83 7.23
N VAL A 573 32.70 33.54 7.47
CA VAL A 573 33.35 32.78 8.55
C VAL A 573 34.10 31.61 7.92
N ASN A 574 35.42 31.56 8.12
CA ASN A 574 36.24 30.43 7.69
C ASN A 574 36.67 29.62 8.91
N LEU A 575 36.45 28.31 8.83
CA LEU A 575 36.93 27.36 9.83
C LEU A 575 38.45 27.21 9.66
N GLY A 576 39.19 27.45 10.74
CA GLY A 576 40.64 27.38 10.86
C GLY A 576 41.02 27.26 12.33
N ASP A 577 42.31 27.18 12.64
CA ASP A 577 42.81 27.17 14.02
C ASP A 577 43.83 28.30 14.20
N PRO A 578 43.43 29.48 14.72
CA PRO A 578 42.07 29.87 15.15
C PRO A 578 41.12 30.21 13.97
N PRO A 579 39.79 30.18 14.16
CA PRO A 579 38.83 30.51 13.10
C PRO A 579 38.88 31.98 12.72
N VAL A 580 38.74 32.25 11.42
CA VAL A 580 38.80 33.61 10.85
C VAL A 580 37.38 34.13 10.62
N ILE A 581 37.05 35.25 11.27
CA ILE A 581 35.75 35.91 11.18
C ILE A 581 35.94 37.23 10.43
N ALA A 582 35.36 37.33 9.24
CA ALA A 582 35.36 38.57 8.47
C ALA A 582 34.06 39.36 8.69
N VAL A 583 34.20 40.63 9.00
CA VAL A 583 33.10 41.55 9.27
C VAL A 583 33.28 42.87 8.54
N VAL A 584 32.18 43.43 8.06
CA VAL A 584 32.10 44.80 7.54
C VAL A 584 31.56 45.69 8.64
N VAL A 585 32.34 46.69 9.03
CA VAL A 585 32.00 47.63 10.09
C VAL A 585 31.77 49.01 9.48
N SER A 586 30.55 49.53 9.62
CA SER A 586 30.16 50.86 9.13
C SER A 586 30.02 51.85 10.27
N SER A 587 30.66 53.02 10.16
CA SER A 587 30.62 54.08 11.18
C SER A 587 30.48 55.47 10.54
N ARG A 588 29.93 56.44 11.27
CA ARG A 588 29.92 57.87 10.83
C ARG A 588 31.29 58.53 11.00
N GLU A 589 32.11 57.98 11.89
CA GLU A 589 33.43 58.50 12.27
C GLU A 589 34.53 57.47 11.96
N PRO A 590 35.75 57.90 11.62
CA PRO A 590 36.86 57.01 11.29
C PRO A 590 37.26 56.15 12.50
N LEU A 591 37.31 54.83 12.32
CA LEU A 591 37.67 53.86 13.35
C LEU A 591 39.18 53.61 13.37
N GLY A 592 39.78 53.51 14.56
CA GLY A 592 41.19 53.16 14.76
C GLY A 592 41.39 51.74 15.29
N ASN A 593 42.65 51.29 15.41
CA ASN A 593 42.99 49.92 15.84
C ASN A 593 42.37 49.53 17.19
N GLU A 594 42.34 50.46 18.15
CA GLU A 594 41.71 50.26 19.46
C GLU A 594 40.21 49.87 19.38
N HIS A 595 39.50 50.32 18.34
CA HIS A 595 38.10 49.95 18.12
C HIS A 595 37.98 48.56 17.48
N ILE A 596 38.95 48.17 16.64
CA ILE A 596 39.00 46.82 16.05
C ILE A 596 39.36 45.79 17.12
N ASP A 597 40.30 46.10 18.01
CA ASP A 597 40.67 45.23 19.13
C ASP A 597 39.48 45.03 20.10
N ALA A 598 38.75 46.10 20.41
CA ALA A 598 37.52 46.02 21.20
C ALA A 598 36.45 45.16 20.50
N LEU A 599 36.31 45.28 19.18
CA LEU A 599 35.40 44.43 18.40
C LEU A 599 35.85 42.96 18.43
N LYS A 600 37.15 42.69 18.27
CA LYS A 600 37.72 41.35 18.35
C LYS A 600 37.43 40.70 19.70
N GLU A 601 37.55 41.46 20.79
CA GLU A 601 37.26 40.96 22.13
C GLU A 601 35.77 40.64 22.34
N ILE A 602 34.88 41.50 21.84
CA ILE A 602 33.42 41.26 21.88
C ILE A 602 33.04 40.01 21.09
N VAL A 603 33.55 39.87 19.86
CA VAL A 603 33.26 38.71 19.00
C VAL A 603 33.90 37.44 19.59
N SER A 604 35.13 37.51 20.11
CA SER A 604 35.78 36.35 20.75
C SER A 604 35.00 35.86 21.97
N ARG A 605 34.48 36.77 22.81
CA ARG A 605 33.62 36.40 23.95
C ARG A 605 32.28 35.81 23.53
N SER A 606 31.64 36.35 22.48
CA SER A 606 30.33 35.85 22.04
C SER A 606 30.42 34.47 21.39
N VAL A 607 31.51 34.24 20.65
CA VAL A 607 31.78 32.95 20.00
C VAL A 607 32.27 31.90 21.02
N GLY A 608 32.99 32.35 22.07
CA GLY A 608 33.45 31.52 23.19
C GLY A 608 34.81 30.85 22.96
N GLN A 609 35.59 31.34 21.99
CA GLN A 609 36.95 30.86 21.67
C GLN A 609 37.80 31.99 21.07
N GLU A 610 39.10 31.75 20.95
CA GLU A 610 40.02 32.68 20.30
C GLU A 610 39.74 32.73 18.78
N ILE A 611 39.80 33.92 18.19
CA ILE A 611 39.48 34.15 16.78
C ILE A 611 40.53 35.04 16.12
N GLU A 612 40.65 34.92 14.80
CA GLU A 612 41.28 35.93 13.96
C GLU A 612 40.18 36.81 13.34
N LEU A 613 40.29 38.14 13.46
CA LEU A 613 39.27 39.07 12.99
C LEU A 613 39.78 39.81 11.75
N GLU A 614 39.05 39.68 10.65
CA GLU A 614 39.27 40.47 9.43
C GLU A 614 38.18 41.54 9.34
N ALA A 615 38.52 42.81 9.53
CA ALA A 615 37.55 43.91 9.58
C ALA A 615 37.69 44.85 8.38
N GLN A 616 36.63 44.95 7.56
CA GLN A 616 36.51 45.96 6.52
C GLN A 616 35.79 47.20 7.05
N LEU A 617 36.45 48.35 7.03
CA LEU A 617 35.91 49.59 7.61
C LEU A 617 35.27 50.48 6.54
N HIS A 618 33.98 50.79 6.69
CA HIS A 618 33.25 51.73 5.85
C HIS A 618 32.87 52.99 6.64
N ILE A 619 33.07 54.16 6.03
CA ILE A 619 32.61 55.44 6.60
C ILE A 619 31.31 55.84 5.91
N ARG A 620 30.24 55.97 6.68
CA ARG A 620 28.91 56.38 6.22
C ARG A 620 28.69 57.85 6.61
N ARG A 621 28.94 58.76 5.66
CA ARG A 621 28.72 60.21 5.84
C ARG A 621 27.31 60.62 5.51
#